data_AF-A0A7S0UKS0-F1
#
_entry.id   AF-A0A7S0UKS0-F1
#
_cell.length_a   1.000
_cell.length_b   1.000
_cell.length_c   1.000
_cell.angle_alpha   90.00
_cell.angle_beta   90.00
_cell.angle_gamma   90.00
#
_symmetry.space_group_name_H-M   'P 1'
#
loop_
_entity.id
_entity.type
_entity.pdbx_description
1 polymer ?
#
loop_
_entity_poly.entity_id
_entity_poly.type
_entity_poly.pdbx_seq_one_letter_code
_entity_poly.pdbx_strand_id
1 'polypeptide(L)'
;MFSMFRPPTLNIFSRSSRQKDSPKTDIIPHLTPNRFPKLIIASASKTKTEFSQQQKQSHLSSVKKATANNVENNKGPKADIPTSRSISTFPKKQLSSSPPIPRSTDVQPFKGLAKSPSTGTFNSVARIDNSSNTNPSVRVNFHLKYQTSYGQSIRIVGSHPDLGGWNLRHALDMHWTNNDVWTATIHLPSSNVVEYKYVLVSYDSKGALSWQSGSNAVLAVGEEDTALDVHDSWGNGPGASVSSEGGVATTREFKLQAWAQDMRSYKEVARSAAWEASRKKDELAAARAQIARLKMELGLGSKERTALEERVAALERANLLLRAELAQGKLVLKRTLEEAIKLLSQDALSVEEGE
;
A
#
# COMPACT_ATOMS: atom_id res chain seq x y z
N MET A 1 40.94 -39.72 -12.14
CA MET A 1 40.79 -39.39 -10.70
C MET A 1 39.30 -39.22 -10.46
N PHE A 2 38.60 -40.26 -9.96
CA PHE A 2 38.24 -40.44 -8.53
C PHE A 2 37.46 -39.24 -7.94
N SER A 3 36.26 -39.38 -7.36
CA SER A 3 35.25 -40.46 -7.37
C SER A 3 33.93 -39.94 -6.78
N MET A 4 32.77 -40.31 -7.34
CA MET A 4 31.48 -40.13 -6.66
C MET A 4 31.30 -41.19 -5.55
N PHE A 5 30.73 -40.82 -4.40
CA PHE A 5 30.32 -41.79 -3.38
C PHE A 5 29.06 -41.36 -2.59
N ARG A 6 28.01 -42.18 -2.70
CA ARG A 6 26.87 -42.31 -1.79
C ARG A 6 26.08 -43.58 -2.19
N PRO A 7 25.30 -44.18 -1.28
CA PRO A 7 25.68 -44.90 -0.06
C PRO A 7 25.53 -46.44 -0.23
N PRO A 8 25.97 -47.28 0.73
CA PRO A 8 25.74 -48.73 0.65
C PRO A 8 24.33 -49.14 1.11
N THR A 9 23.73 -50.06 0.37
CA THR A 9 22.53 -50.82 0.77
C THR A 9 22.92 -52.05 1.59
N LEU A 10 22.10 -52.41 2.59
CA LEU A 10 22.18 -53.69 3.29
C LEU A 10 20.92 -54.51 3.00
N ASN A 11 21.08 -55.71 2.47
CA ASN A 11 20.00 -56.69 2.35
C ASN A 11 20.57 -58.10 2.21
N ILE A 12 20.43 -58.95 3.25
CA ILE A 12 20.62 -60.41 3.13
C ILE A 12 19.52 -61.12 3.94
N PHE A 13 18.88 -62.09 3.27
CA PHE A 13 17.95 -63.13 3.72
C PHE A 13 18.54 -63.99 4.87
N SER A 14 17.89 -64.93 5.56
CA SER A 14 16.50 -65.39 5.74
C SER A 14 16.59 -66.57 6.73
N ARG A 15 15.57 -66.81 7.57
CA ARG A 15 15.07 -68.19 7.82
C ARG A 15 13.71 -68.20 8.51
N SER A 16 12.90 -69.19 8.11
CA SER A 16 11.55 -69.44 8.59
C SER A 16 11.54 -70.64 9.54
N SER A 17 10.71 -70.61 10.58
CA SER A 17 9.99 -71.80 11.06
C SER A 17 8.76 -71.46 11.91
N ARG A 18 7.60 -71.89 11.38
CA ARG A 18 6.43 -72.51 12.03
C ARG A 18 6.65 -73.07 13.46
N GLN A 19 5.66 -73.22 14.35
CA GLN A 19 4.19 -73.01 14.35
C GLN A 19 3.67 -73.32 15.79
N LYS A 20 2.36 -73.11 16.08
CA LYS A 20 1.58 -73.63 17.24
C LYS A 20 1.71 -72.85 18.55
N ASP A 21 0.66 -72.65 19.37
CA ASP A 21 -0.79 -72.91 19.25
C ASP A 21 -1.58 -71.81 20.01
N SER A 22 -2.84 -71.60 19.65
CA SER A 22 -3.86 -70.81 20.39
C SER A 22 -4.75 -71.78 21.23
N PRO A 23 -5.63 -71.37 22.19
CA PRO A 23 -6.59 -70.25 22.15
C PRO A 23 -6.70 -69.49 23.52
N LYS A 24 -7.67 -68.61 23.87
CA LYS A 24 -9.13 -68.54 23.61
C LYS A 24 -9.69 -67.17 24.10
N THR A 25 -10.88 -66.77 23.62
CA THR A 25 -11.87 -65.82 24.26
C THR A 25 -11.41 -64.36 24.54
N ASP A 26 -12.14 -63.26 24.26
CA ASP A 26 -13.57 -63.07 23.97
C ASP A 26 -13.91 -61.83 23.07
N ILE A 27 -14.89 -62.02 22.18
CA ILE A 27 -16.15 -61.24 21.98
C ILE A 27 -16.12 -59.69 21.72
N ILE A 28 -16.37 -59.32 20.44
CA ILE A 28 -17.32 -58.28 19.89
C ILE A 28 -17.17 -56.78 20.33
N PRO A 29 -17.41 -55.75 19.45
CA PRO A 29 -17.39 -55.67 17.99
C PRO A 29 -16.38 -54.63 17.44
N HIS A 30 -16.20 -54.65 16.12
CA HIS A 30 -15.57 -53.56 15.38
C HIS A 30 -16.44 -52.29 15.42
N LEU A 31 -15.93 -51.20 15.99
CA LEU A 31 -16.47 -49.85 15.76
C LEU A 31 -15.87 -49.29 14.48
N THR A 32 -16.74 -48.79 13.60
CA THR A 32 -16.36 -48.14 12.35
C THR A 32 -15.50 -46.89 12.60
N PRO A 33 -14.43 -46.65 11.82
CA PRO A 33 -13.77 -45.35 11.85
C PRO A 33 -14.75 -44.30 11.33
N ASN A 34 -15.09 -43.36 12.20
CA ASN A 34 -16.13 -42.37 11.96
C ASN A 34 -15.80 -41.50 10.72
N ARG A 35 -16.83 -41.15 9.95
CA ARG A 35 -16.71 -40.27 8.78
C ARG A 35 -16.22 -38.89 9.23
N PHE A 36 -14.96 -38.56 8.92
CA PHE A 36 -14.62 -37.16 8.69
C PHE A 36 -15.31 -36.72 7.39
N PRO A 37 -16.14 -35.66 7.38
CA PRO A 37 -16.58 -35.07 6.14
C PRO A 37 -15.36 -34.51 5.42
N LYS A 38 -15.05 -35.05 4.24
CA LYS A 38 -14.14 -34.39 3.30
C LYS A 38 -14.79 -33.05 2.95
N LEU A 39 -14.32 -31.95 3.52
CA LEU A 39 -14.56 -30.63 2.96
C LEU A 39 -13.93 -30.63 1.57
N ILE A 40 -14.74 -30.84 0.55
CA ILE A 40 -14.40 -30.46 -0.81
C ILE A 40 -14.40 -28.94 -0.79
N ILE A 41 -13.22 -28.35 -0.54
CA ILE A 41 -12.97 -26.95 -0.85
C ILE A 41 -12.97 -26.87 -2.38
N ALA A 42 -14.16 -26.68 -2.94
CA ALA A 42 -14.32 -26.29 -4.33
C ALA A 42 -13.69 -24.90 -4.47
N SER A 43 -12.44 -24.86 -4.92
CA SER A 43 -11.71 -23.64 -5.20
C SER A 43 -12.32 -22.95 -6.41
N ALA A 44 -13.43 -22.24 -6.19
CA ALA A 44 -14.06 -21.35 -7.15
C ALA A 44 -13.24 -20.06 -7.29
N SER A 45 -12.00 -20.19 -7.75
CA SER A 45 -11.12 -19.09 -8.13
C SER A 45 -11.60 -18.46 -9.44
N LYS A 46 -12.77 -17.80 -9.39
CA LYS A 46 -13.22 -16.91 -10.46
C LYS A 46 -12.21 -15.79 -10.62
N THR A 47 -11.58 -15.71 -11.79
CA THR A 47 -10.55 -14.70 -12.04
C THR A 47 -11.18 -13.30 -12.16
N LYS A 48 -10.38 -12.25 -11.92
CA LYS A 48 -10.80 -10.83 -12.01
C LYS A 48 -11.50 -10.49 -13.35
N THR A 49 -11.24 -11.27 -14.40
CA THR A 49 -11.85 -11.18 -15.73
C THR A 49 -13.32 -11.60 -15.75
N GLU A 50 -13.70 -12.68 -15.08
CA GLU A 50 -15.07 -13.24 -15.12
C GLU A 50 -16.07 -12.34 -14.38
N PHE A 51 -15.68 -11.79 -13.23
CA PHE A 51 -16.54 -10.88 -12.46
C PHE A 51 -16.84 -9.59 -13.25
N SER A 52 -15.88 -9.11 -14.04
CA SER A 52 -16.05 -7.95 -14.91
C SER A 52 -16.95 -8.24 -16.12
N GLN A 53 -16.88 -9.45 -16.70
CA GLN A 53 -17.82 -9.88 -17.73
C GLN A 53 -19.25 -10.06 -17.18
N GLN A 54 -19.40 -10.62 -15.97
CA GLN A 54 -20.70 -10.81 -15.35
C GLN A 54 -21.39 -9.48 -14.99
N GLN A 55 -20.63 -8.45 -14.55
CA GLN A 55 -21.16 -7.08 -14.38
C GLN A 55 -21.48 -6.37 -15.70
N LYS A 56 -20.73 -6.62 -16.80
CA LYS A 56 -21.09 -6.06 -18.11
C LYS A 56 -22.40 -6.65 -18.66
N GLN A 57 -22.65 -7.95 -18.45
CA GLN A 57 -23.89 -8.59 -18.90
C GLN A 57 -25.11 -8.13 -18.10
N SER A 58 -24.99 -7.90 -16.79
CA SER A 58 -26.11 -7.36 -16.00
C SER A 58 -26.46 -5.92 -16.41
N HIS A 59 -25.48 -5.04 -16.64
CA HIS A 59 -25.73 -3.70 -17.17
C HIS A 59 -26.41 -3.70 -18.55
N LEU A 60 -26.02 -4.58 -19.49
CA LEU A 60 -26.68 -4.68 -20.80
C LEU A 60 -28.15 -5.12 -20.69
N SER A 61 -28.48 -6.02 -19.76
CA SER A 61 -29.86 -6.46 -19.53
C SER A 61 -30.75 -5.37 -18.92
N SER A 62 -30.21 -4.58 -17.99
CA SER A 62 -30.90 -3.44 -17.38
C SER A 62 -31.14 -2.31 -18.38
N VAL A 63 -30.16 -1.98 -19.23
CA VAL A 63 -30.31 -0.96 -20.29
C VAL A 63 -31.35 -1.40 -21.32
N LYS A 64 -31.35 -2.66 -21.76
CA LYS A 64 -32.38 -3.17 -22.70
C LYS A 64 -33.81 -3.12 -22.13
N LYS A 65 -33.99 -3.36 -20.82
CA LYS A 65 -35.30 -3.15 -20.15
C LYS A 65 -35.71 -1.67 -20.08
N ALA A 66 -34.77 -0.75 -19.85
CA ALA A 66 -35.06 0.68 -19.82
C ALA A 66 -35.47 1.23 -21.21
N THR A 67 -34.87 0.73 -22.30
CA THR A 67 -35.22 1.17 -23.66
C THR A 67 -36.57 0.62 -24.14
N ALA A 68 -37.00 -0.56 -23.69
CA ALA A 68 -38.30 -1.14 -24.08
C ALA A 68 -39.50 -0.35 -23.53
N ASN A 69 -39.40 0.18 -22.31
CA ASN A 69 -40.51 0.85 -21.63
C ASN A 69 -40.82 2.28 -22.14
N ASN A 70 -40.03 2.84 -23.06
CA ASN A 70 -40.18 4.22 -23.54
C ASN A 70 -40.80 4.34 -24.95
N VAL A 71 -41.32 3.23 -25.50
CA VAL A 71 -41.89 3.17 -26.86
C VAL A 71 -43.43 3.13 -26.85
N GLU A 72 -44.07 2.84 -25.72
CA GLU A 72 -45.49 2.45 -25.68
C GLU A 72 -46.49 3.57 -25.31
N ASN A 73 -46.03 4.79 -25.01
CA ASN A 73 -46.89 5.93 -24.67
C ASN A 73 -46.80 7.09 -25.68
N ASN A 74 -47.51 6.95 -26.80
CA ASN A 74 -48.09 8.11 -27.52
C ASN A 74 -49.16 7.68 -28.57
N LYS A 75 -50.44 7.89 -28.24
CA LYS A 75 -51.59 7.72 -29.17
C LYS A 75 -52.62 8.86 -29.02
N GLY A 76 -52.33 10.02 -29.62
CA GLY A 76 -53.30 11.05 -30.03
C GLY A 76 -54.16 11.74 -28.96
N PRO A 77 -55.12 12.63 -29.33
CA PRO A 77 -55.53 13.03 -30.69
C PRO A 77 -55.38 14.55 -30.99
N LYS A 78 -55.98 15.00 -32.12
CA LYS A 78 -55.76 16.27 -32.84
C LYS A 78 -56.58 17.49 -32.38
N ALA A 79 -56.00 18.69 -32.48
CA ALA A 79 -56.57 19.98 -32.93
C ALA A 79 -55.45 21.06 -33.08
N ASP A 80 -55.55 22.23 -33.73
CA ASP A 80 -56.12 22.61 -35.05
C ASP A 80 -55.47 23.92 -35.59
N ILE A 81 -56.21 24.95 -36.05
CA ILE A 81 -55.85 26.02 -37.03
C ILE A 81 -56.62 27.33 -36.65
N PRO A 82 -56.22 28.63 -36.91
CA PRO A 82 -55.30 29.19 -37.94
C PRO A 82 -54.29 30.37 -37.56
N THR A 83 -53.31 30.58 -38.45
CA THR A 83 -52.82 31.88 -39.06
C THR A 83 -52.43 33.16 -38.26
N SER A 84 -51.12 33.51 -38.37
CA SER A 84 -50.50 34.85 -38.56
C SER A 84 -50.07 35.81 -37.41
N ARG A 85 -49.04 36.62 -37.76
CA ARG A 85 -48.52 37.91 -37.20
C ARG A 85 -47.64 37.93 -35.94
N SER A 86 -46.32 37.99 -36.21
CA SER A 86 -45.33 39.02 -35.82
C SER A 86 -45.35 39.77 -34.45
N ILE A 87 -44.13 39.98 -33.92
CA ILE A 87 -43.62 41.09 -33.04
C ILE A 87 -43.35 40.78 -31.53
N SER A 88 -42.09 41.08 -31.15
CA SER A 88 -41.59 41.57 -29.83
C SER A 88 -41.05 40.62 -28.73
N THR A 89 -39.96 41.13 -28.12
CA THR A 89 -39.46 41.00 -26.74
C THR A 89 -38.70 39.74 -26.28
N PHE A 90 -37.36 39.86 -26.27
CA PHE A 90 -36.47 39.18 -25.33
C PHE A 90 -36.42 39.95 -23.97
N PRO A 91 -36.48 39.27 -22.81
CA PRO A 91 -36.14 39.87 -21.53
C PRO A 91 -34.63 39.73 -21.21
N LYS A 92 -34.05 40.79 -20.61
CA LYS A 92 -32.64 40.91 -20.25
C LYS A 92 -32.48 40.85 -18.73
N LYS A 93 -31.59 40.02 -18.18
CA LYS A 93 -31.11 40.09 -16.78
C LYS A 93 -29.69 39.48 -16.71
N GLN A 94 -28.64 40.27 -16.90
CA GLN A 94 -27.94 41.13 -15.90
C GLN A 94 -26.94 40.35 -15.02
N LEU A 95 -25.65 40.65 -15.20
CA LEU A 95 -24.49 40.22 -14.40
C LEU A 95 -24.12 41.30 -13.38
N SER A 96 -23.80 40.89 -12.15
CA SER A 96 -22.95 41.60 -11.16
C SER A 96 -22.85 40.74 -9.88
N SER A 97 -21.83 40.80 -9.01
CA SER A 97 -20.47 41.37 -9.08
C SER A 97 -19.65 40.83 -7.89
N SER A 98 -18.35 40.58 -8.06
CA SER A 98 -17.42 40.22 -6.96
C SER A 98 -16.98 41.45 -6.14
N PRO A 99 -16.60 41.30 -4.85
CA PRO A 99 -16.16 42.40 -3.99
C PRO A 99 -14.70 42.84 -4.23
N PRO A 100 -14.30 44.08 -3.86
CA PRO A 100 -13.03 44.69 -4.25
C PRO A 100 -11.88 44.59 -3.22
N ILE A 101 -10.66 44.86 -3.69
CA ILE A 101 -9.44 45.00 -2.90
C ILE A 101 -9.14 46.50 -2.67
N PRO A 102 -8.91 46.98 -1.43
CA PRO A 102 -8.46 48.35 -1.19
C PRO A 102 -6.93 48.52 -1.32
N ARG A 103 -6.49 49.70 -1.76
CA ARG A 103 -5.08 50.09 -1.95
C ARG A 103 -4.63 51.03 -0.82
N SER A 104 -3.36 50.94 -0.45
CA SER A 104 -2.72 51.68 0.67
C SER A 104 -2.49 53.17 0.37
N THR A 105 -2.76 54.02 1.37
CA THR A 105 -2.03 55.27 1.65
C THR A 105 -2.04 55.59 3.15
N ASP A 106 -0.91 56.15 3.59
CA ASP A 106 -0.70 57.06 4.73
C ASP A 106 -0.01 56.51 6.00
N VAL A 107 0.83 57.37 6.59
CA VAL A 107 1.81 57.06 7.66
C VAL A 107 1.76 58.14 8.73
N GLN A 108 1.45 57.76 9.98
CA GLN A 108 2.01 58.38 11.21
C GLN A 108 2.02 57.37 12.39
N PRO A 109 2.89 57.53 13.41
CA PRO A 109 3.21 56.45 14.36
C PRO A 109 2.57 56.61 15.75
N PHE A 110 2.18 55.51 16.40
CA PHE A 110 1.96 55.47 17.85
C PHE A 110 2.43 54.16 18.51
N LYS A 111 2.97 54.28 19.72
CA LYS A 111 3.51 53.19 20.56
C LYS A 111 2.40 52.54 21.40
N GLY A 112 2.44 51.23 21.64
CA GLY A 112 1.61 50.60 22.69
C GLY A 112 1.59 49.06 22.66
N LEU A 113 2.15 48.44 23.71
CA LEU A 113 2.17 47.00 24.03
C LEU A 113 0.85 46.22 23.78
N ALA A 114 0.93 45.04 23.15
CA ALA A 114 0.52 43.75 23.77
C ALA A 114 0.77 42.48 22.88
N LYS A 115 1.51 41.52 23.45
CA LYS A 115 1.36 40.04 23.38
C LYS A 115 1.00 39.34 22.03
N SER A 116 2.01 38.66 21.48
CA SER A 116 2.08 37.40 20.67
C SER A 116 0.80 36.64 20.25
N PRO A 117 0.80 35.92 19.09
CA PRO A 117 1.96 35.22 18.52
C PRO A 117 2.25 35.44 17.02
N SER A 118 3.54 35.50 16.71
CA SER A 118 4.07 35.48 15.34
C SER A 118 4.37 34.07 14.85
N THR A 119 4.08 33.80 13.58
CA THR A 119 4.51 32.63 12.80
C THR A 119 5.99 32.28 13.02
N GLY A 120 6.25 31.05 13.48
CA GLY A 120 7.59 30.48 13.58
C GLY A 120 7.80 29.36 12.57
N THR A 121 8.61 29.62 11.54
CA THR A 121 9.04 28.61 10.56
C THR A 121 9.88 27.54 11.23
N PHE A 122 9.39 26.31 11.31
CA PHE A 122 10.18 25.14 11.73
C PHE A 122 10.52 24.26 10.53
N ASN A 123 11.54 24.69 9.77
CA ASN A 123 12.33 23.76 8.98
C ASN A 123 13.23 22.96 9.93
N SER A 124 12.66 21.93 10.57
CA SER A 124 13.46 20.85 11.14
C SER A 124 13.57 19.74 10.10
N VAL A 125 14.58 19.82 9.24
CA VAL A 125 15.10 18.63 8.59
C VAL A 125 15.83 17.86 9.68
N ALA A 126 15.07 17.08 10.45
CA ALA A 126 15.63 16.13 11.39
C ALA A 126 16.58 15.22 10.59
N ARG A 127 17.85 15.21 11.00
CA ARG A 127 18.80 14.24 10.48
C ARG A 127 18.24 12.87 10.83
N ILE A 128 17.97 12.06 9.81
CA ILE A 128 17.73 10.63 10.02
C ILE A 128 19.10 10.05 10.32
N ASP A 129 19.50 10.15 11.59
CA ASP A 129 20.64 9.42 12.12
C ASP A 129 20.28 7.93 12.08
N ASN A 130 20.68 7.29 10.97
CA ASN A 130 20.53 5.86 10.73
C ASN A 130 21.51 5.07 11.61
N SER A 131 21.36 5.19 12.93
CA SER A 131 22.32 4.69 13.92
C SER A 131 21.68 4.10 15.18
N SER A 132 20.54 3.41 15.04
CA SER A 132 20.16 2.30 15.92
C SER A 132 18.92 1.57 15.39
N ASN A 133 19.11 0.56 14.54
CA ASN A 133 18.07 -0.47 14.31
C ASN A 133 18.07 -1.47 15.50
N THR A 134 18.04 -0.92 16.72
CA THR A 134 17.90 -1.67 17.95
C THR A 134 16.43 -1.88 18.17
N ASN A 135 15.94 -3.10 17.91
CA ASN A 135 14.65 -3.53 18.43
C ASN A 135 14.63 -3.21 19.94
N PRO A 136 13.54 -2.63 20.48
CA PRO A 136 13.45 -2.37 21.91
C PRO A 136 13.78 -3.66 22.67
N SER A 137 14.59 -3.58 23.73
CA SER A 137 15.00 -4.77 24.47
C SER A 137 14.44 -4.75 25.88
N VAL A 138 13.82 -5.87 26.23
CA VAL A 138 13.09 -6.09 27.48
C VAL A 138 13.98 -6.89 28.41
N ARG A 139 14.14 -6.42 29.65
CA ARG A 139 14.85 -7.17 30.68
C ARG A 139 13.96 -8.31 31.16
N VAL A 140 14.39 -9.56 31.01
CA VAL A 140 13.68 -10.73 31.52
C VAL A 140 14.50 -11.35 32.66
N ASN A 141 13.84 -11.56 33.79
CA ASN A 141 14.41 -12.06 35.02
C ASN A 141 13.70 -13.37 35.40
N PHE A 142 14.41 -14.49 35.26
CA PHE A 142 13.88 -15.81 35.55
C PHE A 142 14.09 -16.16 37.02
N HIS A 143 13.08 -16.75 37.64
CA HIS A 143 13.09 -17.28 39.00
C HIS A 143 12.61 -18.73 38.97
N LEU A 144 13.45 -19.67 39.40
CA LEU A 144 13.11 -21.09 39.47
C LEU A 144 13.34 -21.61 40.88
N LYS A 145 12.28 -22.11 41.55
CA LYS A 145 12.44 -22.81 42.82
C LYS A 145 12.81 -24.28 42.61
N TYR A 146 14.04 -24.66 42.95
CA TYR A 146 14.53 -26.04 42.86
C TYR A 146 15.75 -26.29 43.75
N GLN A 147 15.65 -27.32 44.60
CA GLN A 147 16.74 -27.75 45.48
C GLN A 147 17.73 -28.63 44.71
N THR A 148 19.02 -28.34 44.83
CA THR A 148 20.11 -29.06 44.16
C THR A 148 21.07 -29.69 45.17
N SER A 149 21.80 -30.73 44.75
CA SER A 149 22.91 -31.27 45.55
C SER A 149 24.18 -30.41 45.41
N TYR A 150 25.11 -30.55 46.35
CA TYR A 150 26.43 -29.90 46.25
C TYR A 150 27.13 -30.31 44.94
N GLY A 151 27.76 -29.34 44.27
CA GLY A 151 28.41 -29.56 42.98
C GLY A 151 27.46 -29.63 41.78
N GLN A 152 26.18 -29.27 41.92
CA GLN A 152 25.24 -29.11 40.80
C GLN A 152 24.89 -27.63 40.58
N SER A 153 24.52 -27.27 39.36
CA SER A 153 23.95 -25.94 39.04
C SER A 153 22.84 -26.02 38.00
N ILE A 154 22.04 -24.96 37.91
CA ILE A 154 20.97 -24.85 36.91
C ILE A 154 21.37 -23.89 35.80
N ARG A 155 20.99 -24.25 34.57
CA ARG A 155 21.14 -23.43 33.36
C ARG A 155 19.82 -23.31 32.62
N ILE A 156 19.66 -22.22 31.88
CA ILE A 156 18.57 -22.02 30.93
C ILE A 156 19.11 -22.22 29.52
N VAL A 157 18.48 -23.13 28.78
CA VAL A 157 18.75 -23.39 27.36
C VAL A 157 17.52 -22.97 26.57
N GLY A 158 17.67 -22.30 25.43
CA GLY A 158 16.50 -21.88 24.63
C GLY A 158 16.81 -21.53 23.19
N SER A 159 15.78 -21.14 22.45
CA SER A 159 15.85 -20.80 21.03
C SER A 159 16.60 -19.50 20.73
N HIS A 160 16.66 -18.57 21.68
CA HIS A 160 17.40 -17.31 21.53
C HIS A 160 18.92 -17.55 21.55
N PRO A 161 19.74 -16.81 20.77
CA PRO A 161 21.20 -16.96 20.79
C PRO A 161 21.81 -16.77 22.18
N ASP A 162 21.30 -15.81 22.96
CA ASP A 162 21.77 -15.55 24.33
C ASP A 162 21.26 -16.57 25.38
N LEU A 163 20.35 -17.47 24.97
CA LEU A 163 20.00 -18.70 25.69
C LEU A 163 20.68 -19.94 25.08
N GLY A 164 21.68 -19.71 24.22
CA GLY A 164 22.53 -20.72 23.62
C GLY A 164 22.02 -21.39 22.35
N GLY A 165 20.84 -21.01 21.81
CA GLY A 165 20.31 -21.60 20.57
C GLY A 165 20.18 -23.13 20.63
N TRP A 166 19.63 -23.64 21.73
CA TRP A 166 19.57 -25.07 22.10
C TRP A 166 20.90 -25.78 22.36
N ASN A 167 22.04 -25.07 22.39
CA ASN A 167 23.34 -25.63 22.75
C ASN A 167 23.69 -25.40 24.23
N LEU A 168 23.75 -26.48 25.01
CA LEU A 168 24.07 -26.46 26.45
C LEU A 168 25.42 -25.78 26.80
N ARG A 169 26.37 -25.70 25.85
CA ARG A 169 27.66 -25.02 26.05
C ARG A 169 27.56 -23.49 26.05
N HIS A 170 26.48 -22.94 25.51
CA HIS A 170 26.17 -21.51 25.44
C HIS A 170 24.91 -21.18 26.25
N ALA A 171 24.46 -22.10 27.11
CA ALA A 171 23.33 -21.90 27.99
C ALA A 171 23.60 -20.79 29.01
N LEU A 172 22.54 -20.08 29.40
CA LEU A 172 22.61 -19.06 30.43
C LEU A 172 22.75 -19.73 31.81
N ASP A 173 23.85 -19.48 32.51
CA ASP A 173 24.04 -19.91 33.90
C ASP A 173 23.05 -19.18 34.82
N MET A 174 22.43 -19.92 35.76
CA MET A 174 21.63 -19.32 36.83
C MET A 174 22.45 -19.22 38.13
N HIS A 175 22.14 -18.22 38.95
CA HIS A 175 22.72 -18.03 40.27
C HIS A 175 21.77 -18.55 41.35
N TRP A 176 22.27 -19.39 42.25
CA TRP A 176 21.51 -19.80 43.44
C TRP A 176 21.39 -18.62 44.41
N THR A 177 20.21 -18.46 44.99
CA THR A 177 19.90 -17.50 46.04
C THR A 177 19.22 -18.21 47.21
N ASN A 178 19.22 -17.57 48.38
CA ASN A 178 18.62 -18.11 49.60
C ASN A 178 17.18 -18.59 49.34
N ASN A 179 16.78 -19.68 50.02
CA ASN A 179 15.48 -20.36 49.90
C ASN A 179 15.28 -21.23 48.63
N ASP A 180 16.36 -21.77 48.07
CA ASP A 180 16.37 -22.68 46.91
C ASP A 180 15.77 -22.06 45.63
N VAL A 181 15.97 -20.75 45.46
CA VAL A 181 15.55 -20.01 44.27
C VAL A 181 16.77 -19.73 43.41
N TRP A 182 16.73 -20.18 42.17
CA TRP A 182 17.72 -19.85 41.15
C TRP A 182 17.23 -18.65 40.35
N THR A 183 18.12 -17.69 40.09
CA THR A 183 17.81 -16.48 39.32
C THR A 183 18.75 -16.28 38.14
N ALA A 184 18.24 -15.69 37.05
CA ALA A 184 19.04 -15.26 35.92
C ALA A 184 18.38 -14.10 35.18
N THR A 185 19.15 -13.07 34.85
CA THR A 185 18.66 -11.90 34.08
C THR A 185 19.25 -11.91 32.67
N ILE A 186 18.40 -11.69 31.67
CA ILE A 186 18.75 -11.59 30.26
C ILE A 186 18.06 -10.36 29.65
N HIS A 187 18.54 -9.88 28.51
CA HIS A 187 17.84 -8.90 27.69
C HIS A 187 17.39 -9.60 26.40
N LEU A 188 16.09 -9.58 26.12
CA LEU A 188 15.49 -10.18 24.92
C LEU A 188 14.92 -9.06 24.03
N PRO A 189 14.83 -9.25 22.70
CA PRO A 189 14.14 -8.31 21.84
C PRO A 189 12.62 -8.34 22.13
N SER A 190 12.00 -7.17 22.10
CA SER A 190 10.55 -6.99 22.17
C SER A 190 9.84 -7.59 20.96
N SER A 191 8.52 -7.76 21.06
CA SER A 191 7.66 -8.33 20.02
C SER A 191 8.13 -9.70 19.49
N ASN A 192 8.69 -10.53 20.38
CA ASN A 192 9.27 -11.83 20.05
C ASN A 192 8.70 -12.96 20.94
N VAL A 193 8.78 -14.20 20.46
CA VAL A 193 8.44 -15.41 21.22
C VAL A 193 9.66 -16.29 21.34
N VAL A 194 10.03 -16.63 22.58
CA VAL A 194 11.23 -17.42 22.90
C VAL A 194 10.82 -18.71 23.58
N GLU A 195 11.30 -19.84 23.05
CA GLU A 195 11.23 -21.13 23.72
C GLU A 195 12.46 -21.32 24.60
N TYR A 196 12.27 -21.91 25.78
CA TYR A 196 13.36 -22.18 26.72
C TYR A 196 13.05 -23.40 27.59
N LYS A 197 14.07 -23.89 28.30
CA LYS A 197 13.98 -25.03 29.21
C LYS A 197 15.11 -24.99 30.24
N TYR A 198 14.81 -25.40 31.47
CA TYR A 198 15.84 -25.52 32.52
C TYR A 198 16.55 -26.88 32.45
N VAL A 199 17.84 -26.86 32.79
CA VAL A 199 18.71 -28.04 32.87
C VAL A 199 19.52 -27.99 34.15
N LEU A 200 19.59 -29.13 34.83
CA LEU A 200 20.52 -29.40 35.92
C LEU A 200 21.81 -29.93 35.30
N VAL A 201 22.94 -29.26 35.55
CA VAL A 201 24.29 -29.72 35.18
C VAL A 201 25.10 -30.06 36.42
N SER A 202 26.15 -30.84 36.24
CA SER A 202 27.21 -30.98 37.24
C SER A 202 28.23 -29.86 37.08
N TYR A 203 28.92 -29.51 38.16
CA TYR A 203 30.01 -28.52 38.15
C TYR A 203 31.24 -29.03 37.38
N ASP A 204 31.51 -30.34 37.46
CA ASP A 204 32.68 -30.99 36.87
C ASP A 204 32.52 -31.35 35.38
N SER A 205 31.29 -31.49 34.90
CA SER A 205 30.98 -32.01 33.57
C SER A 205 29.97 -31.12 32.85
N LYS A 206 30.32 -30.71 31.62
CA LYS A 206 29.51 -29.82 30.77
C LYS A 206 28.29 -30.51 30.13
N GLY A 207 27.73 -31.53 30.80
CA GLY A 207 26.60 -32.34 30.37
C GLY A 207 25.35 -32.09 31.22
N ALA A 208 24.18 -32.38 30.67
CA ALA A 208 22.93 -32.33 31.41
C ALA A 208 22.80 -33.59 32.28
N LEU A 209 22.66 -33.40 33.60
CA LEU A 209 22.25 -34.45 34.53
C LEU A 209 20.75 -34.74 34.43
N SER A 210 19.96 -33.68 34.30
CA SER A 210 18.51 -33.76 34.13
C SER A 210 17.97 -32.54 33.38
N TRP A 211 16.91 -32.76 32.61
CA TRP A 211 16.14 -31.69 31.98
C TRP A 211 14.85 -31.47 32.77
N GLN A 212 14.33 -30.25 32.76
CA GLN A 212 12.98 -29.94 33.25
C GLN A 212 11.94 -30.91 32.64
N SER A 213 10.91 -31.29 33.40
CA SER A 213 9.85 -32.15 32.87
C SER A 213 8.94 -31.43 31.87
N GLY A 214 8.22 -32.20 31.05
CA GLY A 214 7.24 -31.67 30.10
C GLY A 214 7.84 -31.07 28.81
N SER A 215 7.01 -30.32 28.09
CA SER A 215 7.40 -29.58 26.87
C SER A 215 8.41 -28.46 27.16
N ASN A 216 8.88 -27.79 26.12
CA ASN A 216 9.57 -26.51 26.30
C ASN A 216 8.62 -25.50 26.95
N ALA A 217 9.19 -24.62 27.77
CA ALA A 217 8.52 -23.39 28.19
C ALA A 217 8.55 -22.38 27.03
N VAL A 218 7.53 -21.53 26.96
CA VAL A 218 7.43 -20.51 25.90
C VAL A 218 7.08 -19.19 26.56
N LEU A 219 7.78 -18.12 26.17
CA LEU A 219 7.58 -16.76 26.67
C LEU A 219 7.31 -15.83 25.49
N ALA A 220 6.18 -15.12 25.52
CA ALA A 220 5.95 -13.96 24.68
C ALA A 220 6.50 -12.71 25.36
N VAL A 221 7.29 -11.95 24.63
CA VAL A 221 7.77 -10.62 24.96
C VAL A 221 7.02 -9.64 24.06
N GLY A 222 6.18 -8.78 24.65
CA GLY A 222 5.39 -7.78 23.93
C GLY A 222 6.22 -6.56 23.55
N GLU A 223 5.58 -5.59 22.88
CA GLU A 223 6.19 -4.30 22.55
C GLU A 223 6.23 -3.35 23.76
N GLU A 224 5.16 -3.40 24.56
CA GLU A 224 4.93 -2.55 25.75
C GLU A 224 5.62 -3.05 27.03
N ASP A 225 6.34 -4.18 26.98
CA ASP A 225 7.04 -4.73 28.15
C ASP A 225 8.37 -3.98 28.39
N THR A 226 8.56 -3.37 29.57
CA THR A 226 9.85 -2.78 29.97
C THR A 226 10.77 -3.82 30.62
N ALA A 227 10.21 -4.56 31.59
CA ALA A 227 10.84 -5.67 32.27
C ALA A 227 9.81 -6.75 32.62
N LEU A 228 10.26 -8.00 32.71
CA LEU A 228 9.46 -9.18 33.01
C LEU A 228 10.13 -10.04 34.08
N ASP A 229 9.40 -10.33 35.16
CA ASP A 229 9.76 -11.36 36.12
C ASP A 229 8.99 -12.65 35.80
N VAL A 230 9.71 -13.74 35.59
CA VAL A 230 9.19 -15.06 35.18
C VAL A 230 9.41 -16.05 36.31
N HIS A 231 8.36 -16.36 37.06
CA HIS A 231 8.39 -17.34 38.15
C HIS A 231 7.96 -18.72 37.66
N ASP A 232 8.90 -19.66 37.72
CA ASP A 232 8.83 -20.96 37.11
C ASP A 232 8.99 -22.11 38.11
N SER A 233 8.61 -23.32 37.68
CA SER A 233 8.76 -24.55 38.47
C SER A 233 9.41 -25.67 37.67
N TRP A 234 10.19 -26.52 38.35
CA TRP A 234 10.86 -27.65 37.70
C TRP A 234 9.89 -28.67 37.08
N GLY A 235 8.68 -28.78 37.63
CA GLY A 235 7.61 -29.60 37.07
C GLY A 235 7.10 -29.13 35.70
N ASN A 236 7.37 -27.86 35.33
CA ASN A 236 6.76 -27.14 34.21
C ASN A 236 5.21 -27.16 34.27
N GLY A 237 4.65 -27.09 35.48
CA GLY A 237 3.21 -27.11 35.69
C GLY A 237 2.53 -25.80 35.25
N PRO A 238 1.27 -25.84 34.83
CA PRO A 238 0.48 -24.62 34.59
C PRO A 238 0.37 -23.81 35.89
N GLY A 239 0.56 -22.51 35.80
CA GLY A 239 0.65 -21.61 36.97
C GLY A 239 2.00 -20.92 37.15
N ALA A 240 2.98 -21.17 36.28
CA ALA A 240 4.16 -20.30 36.14
C ALA A 240 3.72 -18.88 35.76
N SER A 241 4.06 -17.89 36.60
CA SER A 241 3.57 -16.52 36.48
C SER A 241 4.61 -15.59 35.87
N VAL A 242 4.18 -14.80 34.89
CA VAL A 242 4.90 -13.67 34.30
C VAL A 242 4.25 -12.38 34.77
N SER A 243 5.00 -11.53 35.46
CA SER A 243 4.61 -10.16 35.80
C SER A 243 5.46 -9.18 34.99
N SER A 244 4.81 -8.18 34.37
CA SER A 244 5.49 -6.98 33.93
C SER A 244 5.68 -6.01 35.10
N GLU A 245 6.62 -5.08 34.95
CA GLU A 245 6.89 -4.03 35.93
C GLU A 245 5.61 -3.21 36.25
N GLY A 246 5.09 -3.34 37.47
CA GLY A 246 3.82 -2.72 37.90
C GLY A 246 2.53 -3.39 37.39
N GLY A 247 2.65 -4.49 36.62
CA GLY A 247 1.52 -5.24 36.08
C GLY A 247 0.96 -6.32 37.01
N VAL A 248 -0.23 -6.83 36.68
CA VAL A 248 -0.81 -8.01 37.34
C VAL A 248 -0.08 -9.26 36.84
N ALA A 249 0.27 -10.18 37.74
CA ALA A 249 0.87 -11.46 37.39
C ALA A 249 -0.10 -12.30 36.51
N THR A 250 0.37 -12.72 35.34
CA THR A 250 -0.39 -13.54 34.37
C THR A 250 0.31 -14.86 34.12
N THR A 251 -0.39 -15.89 33.65
CA THR A 251 0.25 -17.13 33.19
C THR A 251 0.95 -16.93 31.84
N ARG A 252 2.06 -17.64 31.60
CA ARG A 252 2.74 -17.64 30.28
C ARG A 252 1.78 -17.95 29.14
N GLU A 253 0.90 -18.93 29.36
CA GLU A 253 -0.08 -19.41 28.39
C GLU A 253 -1.10 -18.31 28.04
N PHE A 254 -1.53 -17.52 29.04
CA PHE A 254 -2.39 -16.36 28.82
C PHE A 254 -1.67 -15.25 28.05
N LYS A 255 -0.41 -14.93 28.42
CA LYS A 255 0.40 -13.93 27.72
C LYS A 255 0.67 -14.31 26.26
N LEU A 256 0.92 -15.60 25.97
CA LEU A 256 1.06 -16.14 24.62
C LEU A 256 -0.25 -16.04 23.82
N GLN A 257 -1.40 -16.27 24.46
CA GLN A 257 -2.70 -16.11 23.81
C GLN A 257 -3.01 -14.65 23.48
N ALA A 258 -2.71 -13.71 24.39
CA ALA A 258 -2.82 -12.28 24.15
C ALA A 258 -1.94 -11.85 22.95
N TRP A 259 -0.64 -12.16 23.00
CA TRP A 259 0.29 -11.90 21.89
C TRP A 259 -0.18 -12.51 20.57
N ALA A 260 -0.74 -13.73 20.59
CA ALA A 260 -1.28 -14.38 19.40
C ALA A 260 -2.57 -13.73 18.87
N GLN A 261 -3.34 -13.03 19.70
CA GLN A 261 -4.48 -12.21 19.28
C GLN A 261 -4.01 -10.88 18.69
N ASP A 262 -3.06 -10.21 19.33
CA ASP A 262 -2.47 -8.95 18.84
C ASP A 262 -1.76 -9.15 17.49
N MET A 263 -1.04 -10.26 17.32
CA MET A 263 -0.43 -10.62 16.04
C MET A 263 -1.45 -10.99 14.96
N ARG A 264 -2.71 -11.31 15.30
CA ARG A 264 -3.80 -11.49 14.33
C ARG A 264 -4.39 -10.14 13.93
N SER A 265 -4.70 -9.27 14.90
CA SER A 265 -5.22 -7.93 14.63
C SER A 265 -4.22 -7.12 13.78
N TYR A 266 -2.92 -7.18 14.11
CA TYR A 266 -1.87 -6.58 13.30
C TYR A 266 -1.86 -7.10 11.85
N LYS A 267 -1.97 -8.44 11.65
CA LYS A 267 -2.04 -9.05 10.31
C LYS A 267 -3.32 -8.68 9.55
N GLU A 268 -4.41 -8.38 10.25
CA GLU A 268 -5.66 -7.92 9.66
C GLU A 268 -5.58 -6.45 9.22
N VAL A 269 -5.01 -5.57 10.07
CA VAL A 269 -4.74 -4.16 9.74
C VAL A 269 -3.72 -4.03 8.61
N ALA A 270 -2.62 -4.81 8.64
CA ALA A 270 -1.64 -4.82 7.55
C ALA A 270 -2.26 -5.27 6.22
N ARG A 271 -3.22 -6.21 6.27
CA ARG A 271 -3.96 -6.68 5.09
C ARG A 271 -4.91 -5.61 4.56
N SER A 272 -5.69 -4.93 5.41
CA SER A 272 -6.59 -3.86 4.96
C SER A 272 -5.80 -2.69 4.38
N ALA A 273 -4.73 -2.25 5.05
CA ALA A 273 -3.82 -1.22 4.55
C ALA A 273 -3.20 -1.58 3.18
N ALA A 274 -2.80 -2.84 2.97
CA ALA A 274 -2.30 -3.29 1.67
C ALA A 274 -3.37 -3.24 0.56
N TRP A 275 -4.62 -3.61 0.87
CA TRP A 275 -5.74 -3.46 -0.06
C TRP A 275 -6.03 -2.00 -0.41
N GLU A 276 -6.02 -1.11 0.58
CA GLU A 276 -6.21 0.33 0.38
C GLU A 276 -5.07 0.96 -0.44
N ALA A 277 -3.81 0.61 -0.14
CA ALA A 277 -2.66 1.06 -0.91
C ALA A 277 -2.73 0.60 -2.38
N SER A 278 -3.18 -0.64 -2.63
CA SER A 278 -3.42 -1.14 -3.98
C SER A 278 -4.52 -0.35 -4.70
N ARG A 279 -5.64 -0.09 -4.03
CA ARG A 279 -6.72 0.75 -4.57
C ARG A 279 -6.25 2.17 -4.89
N LYS A 280 -5.48 2.80 -4.00
CA LYS A 280 -4.92 4.15 -4.19
C LYS A 280 -3.90 4.18 -5.34
N LYS A 281 -3.14 3.10 -5.54
CA LYS A 281 -2.25 2.93 -6.68
C LYS A 281 -3.01 2.82 -8.00
N ASP A 282 -4.12 2.08 -8.05
CA ASP A 282 -5.00 1.98 -9.22
C ASP A 282 -5.68 3.34 -9.52
N GLU A 283 -6.17 4.05 -8.51
CA GLU A 283 -6.72 5.42 -8.63
C GLU A 283 -5.67 6.41 -9.18
N LEU A 284 -4.42 6.36 -8.68
CA LEU A 284 -3.30 7.17 -9.17
C LEU A 284 -2.90 6.82 -10.61
N ALA A 285 -2.93 5.54 -11.00
CA ALA A 285 -2.64 5.10 -12.36
C ALA A 285 -3.69 5.63 -13.36
N ALA A 286 -4.97 5.58 -12.99
CA ALA A 286 -6.06 6.16 -13.79
C ALA A 286 -5.90 7.68 -13.96
N ALA A 287 -5.61 8.41 -12.88
CA ALA A 287 -5.36 9.85 -12.95
C ALA A 287 -4.15 10.21 -13.84
N ARG A 288 -3.05 9.45 -13.74
CA ARG A 288 -1.87 9.62 -14.62
C ARG A 288 -2.20 9.37 -16.10
N ALA A 289 -3.01 8.36 -16.41
CA ALA A 289 -3.45 8.08 -17.77
C ALA A 289 -4.33 9.23 -18.33
N GLN A 290 -5.23 9.80 -17.52
CA GLN A 290 -6.03 10.97 -17.91
C GLN A 290 -5.15 12.20 -18.19
N ILE A 291 -4.15 12.47 -17.33
CA ILE A 291 -3.18 13.57 -17.56
C ILE A 291 -2.39 13.35 -18.86
N ALA A 292 -1.96 12.12 -19.15
CA ALA A 292 -1.26 11.80 -20.39
C ALA A 292 -2.14 12.05 -21.64
N ARG A 293 -3.42 11.65 -21.58
CA ARG A 293 -4.40 11.92 -22.65
C ARG A 293 -4.59 13.43 -22.89
N LEU A 294 -4.86 14.20 -21.83
CA LEU A 294 -5.07 15.65 -21.95
C LEU A 294 -3.83 16.38 -22.47
N LYS A 295 -2.62 15.95 -22.08
CA LYS A 295 -1.36 16.48 -22.63
C LYS A 295 -1.21 16.19 -24.13
N MET A 296 -1.60 14.99 -24.59
CA MET A 296 -1.58 14.65 -26.02
C MET A 296 -2.57 15.50 -26.82
N GLU A 297 -3.78 15.68 -26.31
CA GLU A 297 -4.84 16.50 -26.92
C GLU A 297 -4.43 17.98 -27.04
N LEU A 298 -3.86 18.55 -25.96
CA LEU A 298 -3.31 19.90 -25.98
C LEU A 298 -2.11 20.04 -26.94
N GLY A 299 -1.27 19.01 -27.05
CA GLY A 299 -0.16 18.96 -28.01
C GLY A 299 -0.62 18.92 -29.46
N LEU A 300 -1.76 18.28 -29.77
CA LEU A 300 -2.37 18.29 -31.09
C LEU A 300 -2.98 19.67 -31.41
N GLY A 301 -3.80 20.23 -30.51
CA GLY A 301 -4.38 21.56 -30.69
C GLY A 301 -3.32 22.66 -30.85
N SER A 302 -2.18 22.54 -30.17
CA SER A 302 -1.05 23.46 -30.36
C SER A 302 -0.45 23.39 -31.77
N LYS A 303 -0.39 22.22 -32.40
CA LYS A 303 0.12 22.04 -33.78
C LYS A 303 -0.88 22.54 -34.81
N GLU A 304 -2.17 22.28 -34.61
CA GLU A 304 -3.24 22.80 -35.46
C GLU A 304 -3.24 24.33 -35.44
N ARG A 305 -3.07 24.92 -34.25
CA ARG A 305 -2.93 26.37 -34.09
C ARG A 305 -1.74 26.94 -34.86
N THR A 306 -0.54 26.37 -34.72
CA THR A 306 0.63 26.87 -35.47
C THR A 306 0.45 26.74 -36.98
N ALA A 307 -0.14 25.64 -37.47
CA ALA A 307 -0.41 25.46 -38.90
C ALA A 307 -1.46 26.47 -39.44
N LEU A 308 -2.45 26.84 -38.62
CA LEU A 308 -3.40 27.91 -38.96
C LEU A 308 -2.72 29.29 -38.96
N GLU A 309 -1.89 29.60 -37.97
CA GLU A 309 -1.13 30.86 -37.89
C GLU A 309 -0.18 31.02 -39.10
N GLU A 310 0.52 29.96 -39.51
CA GLU A 310 1.33 29.94 -40.74
C GLU A 310 0.49 30.18 -42.01
N ARG A 311 -0.68 29.54 -42.12
CA ARG A 311 -1.59 29.70 -43.25
C ARG A 311 -2.16 31.12 -43.34
N VAL A 312 -2.49 31.73 -42.20
CA VAL A 312 -2.93 33.14 -42.15
C VAL A 312 -1.81 34.06 -42.63
N ALA A 313 -0.59 33.90 -42.11
CA ALA A 313 0.56 34.70 -42.54
C ALA A 313 0.87 34.54 -44.05
N ALA A 314 0.68 33.35 -44.62
CA ALA A 314 0.81 33.13 -46.06
C ALA A 314 -0.27 33.87 -46.88
N LEU A 315 -1.53 33.84 -46.43
CA LEU A 315 -2.63 34.57 -47.07
C LEU A 315 -2.45 36.09 -46.98
N GLU A 316 -1.96 36.60 -45.85
CA GLU A 316 -1.65 38.03 -45.67
C GLU A 316 -0.56 38.50 -46.65
N ARG A 317 0.53 37.72 -46.79
CA ARG A 317 1.59 37.99 -47.77
C ARG A 317 1.05 38.01 -49.20
N ALA A 318 0.22 37.03 -49.58
CA ALA A 318 -0.38 36.97 -50.91
C ALA A 318 -1.32 38.16 -51.18
N ASN A 319 -2.13 38.56 -50.19
CA ASN A 319 -3.01 39.73 -50.29
C ASN A 319 -2.21 41.03 -50.45
N LEU A 320 -1.08 41.17 -49.75
CA LEU A 320 -0.18 42.30 -49.88
C LEU A 320 0.43 42.38 -51.29
N LEU A 321 0.90 41.25 -51.84
CA LEU A 321 1.44 41.18 -53.21
C LEU A 321 0.37 41.56 -54.26
N LEU A 322 -0.84 41.01 -54.17
CA LEU A 322 -1.94 41.36 -55.08
C LEU A 322 -2.32 42.85 -55.00
N ARG A 323 -2.29 43.45 -53.80
CA ARG A 323 -2.50 44.90 -53.62
C ARG A 323 -1.37 45.73 -54.26
N ALA A 324 -0.12 45.28 -54.16
CA ALA A 324 1.02 45.94 -54.78
C ALA A 324 0.95 45.86 -56.32
N GLU A 325 0.61 44.69 -56.87
CA GLU A 325 0.40 44.48 -58.31
C GLU A 325 -0.74 45.36 -58.84
N LEU A 326 -1.89 45.40 -58.15
CA LEU A 326 -2.99 46.30 -58.49
C LEU A 326 -2.59 47.79 -58.43
N ALA A 327 -1.73 48.17 -57.49
CA ALA A 327 -1.22 49.54 -57.40
C ALA A 327 -0.25 49.86 -58.56
N GLN A 328 0.63 48.92 -58.93
CA GLN A 328 1.53 49.05 -60.07
C GLN A 328 0.76 49.12 -61.40
N GLY A 329 -0.21 48.23 -61.62
CA GLY A 329 -1.06 48.24 -62.82
C GLY A 329 -1.83 49.55 -62.99
N LYS A 330 -2.39 50.11 -61.91
CA LYS A 330 -3.01 51.45 -61.91
C LYS A 330 -2.01 52.55 -62.29
N LEU A 331 -0.77 52.45 -61.83
CA LEU A 331 0.26 53.45 -62.09
C LEU A 331 0.74 53.38 -63.56
N VAL A 332 0.91 52.17 -64.11
CA VAL A 332 1.18 51.97 -65.54
C VAL A 332 0.05 52.52 -66.40
N LEU A 333 -1.20 52.15 -66.11
CA LEU A 333 -2.39 52.65 -66.82
C LEU A 333 -2.43 54.19 -66.82
N LYS A 334 -2.17 54.82 -65.68
CA LYS A 334 -2.12 56.29 -65.54
C LYS A 334 -1.06 56.90 -66.44
N ARG A 335 0.17 56.36 -66.45
CA ARG A 335 1.24 56.84 -67.34
C ARG A 335 0.90 56.68 -68.82
N THR A 336 0.38 55.53 -69.23
CA THR A 336 -0.02 55.30 -70.63
C THR A 336 -1.15 56.24 -71.07
N LEU A 337 -2.05 56.60 -70.15
CA LEU A 337 -3.10 57.59 -70.43
C LEU A 337 -2.51 59.01 -70.55
N GLU A 338 -1.58 59.39 -69.66
CA GLU A 338 -0.87 60.68 -69.71
C GLU A 338 -0.04 60.82 -71.01
N GLU A 339 0.64 59.75 -71.44
CA GLU A 339 1.38 59.71 -72.71
C GLU A 339 0.45 59.81 -73.94
N ALA A 340 -0.68 59.09 -73.94
CA ALA A 340 -1.67 59.18 -75.02
C ALA A 340 -2.27 60.59 -75.15
N ILE A 341 -2.61 61.23 -74.01
CA ILE A 341 -3.07 62.63 -73.98
C ILE A 341 -2.00 63.58 -74.54
N LYS A 342 -0.72 63.36 -74.20
CA LYS A 342 0.38 64.17 -74.70
C LYS A 342 0.55 64.04 -76.22
N LEU A 343 0.51 62.82 -76.77
CA LEU A 343 0.60 62.59 -78.21
C LEU A 343 -0.54 63.28 -78.96
N LEU A 344 -1.79 63.10 -78.52
CA LEU A 344 -2.96 63.79 -79.08
C LEU A 344 -2.84 65.32 -79.02
N SER A 345 -2.14 65.86 -78.00
CA SER A 345 -1.89 67.30 -77.89
C SER A 345 -0.77 67.79 -78.83
N GLN A 346 0.23 66.95 -79.14
CA GLN A 346 1.30 67.28 -80.09
C GLN A 346 0.80 67.19 -81.54
N ASP A 347 -0.07 66.23 -81.86
CA ASP A 347 -0.71 66.15 -83.18
C ASP A 347 -1.59 67.39 -83.42
N ALA A 348 -2.34 67.84 -82.42
CA ALA A 348 -3.15 69.06 -82.51
C ALA A 348 -2.30 70.34 -82.76
N LEU A 349 -1.14 70.47 -82.11
CA LEU A 349 -0.21 71.59 -82.35
C LEU A 349 0.46 71.51 -83.72
N SER A 350 0.74 70.30 -84.21
CA SER A 350 1.36 70.08 -85.52
C SER A 350 0.43 70.39 -86.70
N VAL A 351 -0.88 70.48 -86.44
CA VAL A 351 -1.89 70.89 -87.43
C VAL A 351 -2.02 72.42 -87.52
N GLU A 352 -1.77 73.19 -86.44
CA GLU A 352 -1.82 74.66 -86.48
C GLU A 352 -0.50 75.34 -86.95
N GLU A 353 0.66 74.67 -86.86
CA GLU A 353 1.91 75.18 -87.47
C GLU A 353 2.04 74.89 -88.98
N GLY A 354 1.00 74.31 -89.60
CA GLY A 354 0.98 73.85 -90.99
C GLY A 354 0.06 74.60 -91.96
N GLU A 355 -0.62 75.68 -91.53
CA GLU A 355 -1.47 76.56 -92.37
C GLU A 355 -0.81 77.90 -92.71
#